data_AF-A0A510V8D2-F1
#
_entry.id   AF-A0A510V8D2-F1
#
_cell.length_a   1.000
_cell.length_b   1.000
_cell.length_c   1.000
_cell.angle_alpha   90.00
_cell.angle_beta   90.00
_cell.angle_gamma   90.00
#
_symmetry.space_group_name_H-M   'P 1'
#
loop_
_entity.id
_entity.type
_entity.pdbx_description
1 polymer ?
#
loop_
_entity_poly.entity_id
_entity_poly.type
_entity_poly.pdbx_seq_one_letter_code
_entity_poly.pdbx_strand_id
1 'polypeptide(L)'
;MRSAVGASSEKLPRHLRHLVHDLDGMGDGTGRSLVHALATAQVWEPYFQIVRWRERHGEYVLDHDDEYVLAMINALGGGLDASIVADALTADDELREGTFWRMFEVSGSRRVNLAYLDRYRGEPGQGWQASIDLLVTDGTLDRDRVLDACAGALGRDFPAAQRRWFARLRSSLAASGGRP
;
A
#
# COMPACT_ATOMS: atom_id res chain seq x y z
N MET A 1 -1.88 23.49 28.04
CA MET A 1 -2.83 22.80 27.13
C MET A 1 -2.01 21.90 26.23
N ARG A 2 -1.91 20.58 26.52
CA ARG A 2 -1.29 19.65 25.56
C ARG A 2 -2.21 19.59 24.34
N SER A 3 -1.69 19.92 23.16
CA SER A 3 -2.46 19.85 21.91
C SER A 3 -3.05 18.46 21.74
N ALA A 4 -4.31 18.34 21.32
CA ALA A 4 -4.99 17.05 21.11
C ALA A 4 -4.18 16.10 20.19
N VAL A 5 -3.42 16.69 19.26
CA VAL A 5 -2.48 16.01 18.36
C VAL A 5 -1.37 15.26 19.10
N GLY A 6 -0.88 15.81 20.22
CA GLY A 6 0.20 15.22 21.02
C GLY A 6 -0.24 14.02 21.86
N ALA A 7 -1.53 13.90 22.18
CA ALA A 7 -2.05 12.76 22.96
C ALA A 7 -2.33 11.53 22.08
N SER A 8 -2.68 11.72 20.81
CA SER A 8 -2.87 10.61 19.86
C SER A 8 -1.54 10.03 19.35
N SER A 9 -0.52 10.87 19.14
CA SER A 9 0.79 10.39 18.66
C SER A 9 1.53 9.49 19.66
N GLU A 10 1.27 9.62 20.96
CA GLU A 10 1.83 8.76 22.01
C GLU A 10 1.31 7.31 21.95
N LYS A 11 0.18 7.06 21.26
CA LYS A 11 -0.41 5.72 21.07
C LYS A 11 0.01 5.05 19.76
N LEU A 12 0.61 5.79 18.83
CA LEU A 12 1.16 5.23 17.59
C LEU A 12 2.32 4.25 17.89
N PRO A 13 2.55 3.24 17.02
CA PRO A 13 3.76 2.44 17.04
C PRO A 13 5.01 3.32 17.07
N ARG A 14 5.99 2.96 17.92
CA ARG A 14 7.14 3.83 18.23
C ARG A 14 7.93 4.23 16.97
N HIS A 15 8.04 3.32 16.00
CA HIS A 15 8.74 3.56 14.75
C HIS A 15 8.02 4.54 13.82
N LEU A 16 6.71 4.79 13.98
CA LEU A 16 5.96 5.75 13.15
C LEU A 16 5.90 7.16 13.75
N ARG A 17 6.18 7.33 15.04
CA ARG A 17 5.97 8.61 15.75
C ARG A 17 6.77 9.77 15.18
N HIS A 18 7.98 9.49 14.70
CA HIS A 18 8.87 10.51 14.15
C HIS A 18 8.37 11.08 12.80
N LEU A 19 7.48 10.36 12.12
CA LEU A 19 6.92 10.74 10.82
C LEU A 19 5.68 11.62 10.94
N VAL A 20 5.09 11.75 12.14
CA VAL A 20 3.80 12.45 12.34
C VAL A 20 3.91 13.92 11.97
N HIS A 21 4.99 14.59 12.39
CA HIS A 21 5.17 16.01 12.11
C HIS A 21 5.29 16.28 10.61
N ASP A 22 6.05 15.45 9.91
CA ASP A 22 6.24 15.59 8.46
C ASP A 22 4.95 15.29 7.70
N LEU A 23 4.20 14.27 8.13
CA LEU A 23 2.88 13.97 7.59
C LEU A 23 1.88 15.10 7.81
N ASP A 24 1.81 15.67 9.00
CA ASP A 24 0.87 16.75 9.32
C ASP A 24 1.18 18.04 8.54
N GLY A 25 2.43 18.21 8.08
CA GLY A 25 2.81 19.24 7.13
C GLY A 25 2.39 18.97 5.68
N MET A 26 1.90 17.77 5.37
CA MET A 26 1.33 17.43 4.07
C MET A 26 -0.15 17.81 4.03
N GLY A 27 -0.53 18.75 3.17
CA GLY A 27 -1.92 19.16 3.04
C GLY A 27 -2.39 20.14 4.12
N ASP A 28 -3.67 20.09 4.47
CA ASP A 28 -4.35 21.06 5.35
C ASP A 28 -4.68 20.51 6.75
N GLY A 29 -4.16 19.32 7.08
CA GLY A 29 -4.41 18.62 8.35
C GLY A 29 -5.67 17.76 8.38
N THR A 30 -6.50 17.77 7.33
CA THR A 30 -7.62 16.82 7.19
C THR A 30 -7.16 15.46 6.66
N GLY A 31 -7.81 14.37 7.09
CA GLY A 31 -7.51 13.04 6.56
C GLY A 31 -7.68 12.96 5.04
N ARG A 32 -8.64 13.69 4.48
CA ARG A 32 -8.87 13.74 3.02
C ARG A 32 -7.73 14.41 2.27
N SER A 33 -7.22 15.54 2.75
CA SER A 33 -6.11 16.22 2.08
C SER A 33 -4.81 15.40 2.17
N LEU A 34 -4.61 14.68 3.28
CA LEU A 34 -3.51 13.72 3.42
C LEU A 34 -3.61 12.58 2.42
N VAL A 35 -4.78 11.94 2.28
CA VAL A 35 -5.01 10.91 1.26
C VAL A 35 -4.71 11.44 -0.13
N HIS A 36 -5.20 12.62 -0.47
CA HIS A 36 -4.95 13.24 -1.77
C HIS A 36 -3.45 13.52 -2.00
N ALA A 37 -2.76 14.06 -0.99
CA ALA A 37 -1.32 14.32 -1.05
C ALA A 37 -0.52 13.03 -1.28
N LEU A 38 -0.85 11.97 -0.54
CA LEU A 38 -0.22 10.66 -0.70
C LEU A 38 -0.58 9.99 -2.04
N ALA A 39 -1.75 10.22 -2.60
CA ALA A 39 -2.14 9.67 -3.90
C ALA A 39 -1.41 10.34 -5.09
N THR A 40 -0.86 11.54 -4.90
CA THR A 40 -0.39 12.39 -6.00
C THR A 40 1.09 12.78 -5.91
N ALA A 41 1.68 12.81 -4.72
CA ALA A 41 3.07 13.14 -4.48
C ALA A 41 3.97 11.89 -4.46
N GLN A 42 5.29 12.08 -4.56
CA GLN A 42 6.23 11.01 -4.28
C GLN A 42 6.63 11.05 -2.81
N VAL A 43 6.42 9.95 -2.10
CA VAL A 43 6.78 9.80 -0.69
C VAL A 43 7.58 8.52 -0.51
N TRP A 44 8.54 8.51 0.43
CA TRP A 44 9.37 7.33 0.70
C TRP A 44 9.03 6.66 2.03
N GLU A 45 8.36 7.40 2.90
CA GLU A 45 7.98 6.95 4.23
C GLU A 45 6.62 6.24 4.22
N PRO A 46 6.37 5.31 5.17
CA PRO A 46 5.14 4.54 5.28
C PRO A 46 3.99 5.38 5.89
N TYR A 47 3.79 6.61 5.40
CA TYR A 47 2.82 7.57 5.94
C TYR A 47 1.38 7.06 5.96
N PHE A 48 1.02 6.16 5.05
CA PHE A 48 -0.33 5.60 5.02
C PHE A 48 -0.64 4.80 6.29
N GLN A 49 0.35 4.20 6.94
CA GLN A 49 0.13 3.48 8.21
C GLN A 49 -0.36 4.43 9.31
N ILE A 50 0.05 5.71 9.29
CA ILE A 50 -0.43 6.72 10.24
C ILE A 50 -1.86 7.15 9.87
N VAL A 51 -2.15 7.37 8.58
CA VAL A 51 -3.51 7.69 8.09
C VAL A 51 -4.49 6.59 8.50
N ARG A 52 -4.14 5.33 8.23
CA ARG A 52 -4.94 4.15 8.57
C ARG A 52 -5.10 3.99 10.09
N TRP A 53 -4.04 4.23 10.86
CA TRP A 53 -4.13 4.21 12.32
C TRP A 53 -5.10 5.27 12.84
N ARG A 54 -5.03 6.51 12.35
CA ARG A 54 -5.93 7.61 12.75
C ARG A 54 -7.38 7.31 12.38
N GLU A 55 -7.62 6.77 11.20
CA GLU A 55 -8.95 6.31 10.77
C GLU A 55 -9.50 5.24 11.72
N ARG A 56 -8.73 4.18 12.03
CA ARG A 56 -9.16 3.12 12.95
C ARG A 56 -9.41 3.57 14.38
N HIS A 57 -8.85 4.70 14.78
CA HIS A 57 -9.07 5.30 16.09
C HIS A 57 -10.15 6.40 16.08
N GLY A 58 -10.87 6.56 14.96
CA GLY A 58 -12.00 7.49 14.84
C GLY A 58 -11.59 8.95 14.68
N GLU A 59 -10.31 9.24 14.40
CA GLU A 59 -9.87 10.62 14.11
C GLU A 59 -10.27 11.03 12.69
N TYR A 60 -10.35 10.07 11.76
CA TYR A 60 -10.81 10.30 10.40
C TYR A 60 -11.97 9.38 10.03
N VAL A 61 -12.85 9.88 9.19
CA VAL A 61 -13.84 9.10 8.44
C VAL A 61 -13.49 9.29 6.97
N LEU A 62 -13.01 8.23 6.31
CA LEU A 62 -12.48 8.28 4.96
C LEU A 62 -13.23 7.31 4.05
N ASP A 63 -13.57 7.78 2.86
CA ASP A 63 -14.01 6.89 1.79
C ASP A 63 -12.82 6.13 1.23
N HIS A 64 -12.93 4.82 1.08
CA HIS A 64 -11.91 3.98 0.48
C HIS A 64 -12.03 4.00 -1.05
N ASP A 65 -11.94 5.19 -1.64
CA ASP A 65 -12.01 5.44 -3.07
C ASP A 65 -10.66 5.17 -3.78
N ASP A 66 -10.55 5.50 -5.07
CA ASP A 66 -9.32 5.27 -5.84
C ASP A 66 -8.12 6.05 -5.31
N GLU A 67 -8.31 7.26 -4.76
CA GLU A 67 -7.21 8.02 -4.16
C GLU A 67 -6.74 7.36 -2.86
N TYR A 68 -7.66 6.81 -2.06
CA TYR A 68 -7.30 6.05 -0.86
C TYR A 68 -6.45 4.81 -1.22
N VAL A 69 -6.84 4.08 -2.26
CA VAL A 69 -6.06 2.94 -2.78
C VAL A 69 -4.69 3.39 -3.29
N LEU A 70 -4.60 4.53 -3.98
CA LEU A 70 -3.31 5.06 -4.47
C LEU A 70 -2.42 5.56 -3.33
N ALA A 71 -2.99 6.18 -2.30
CA ALA A 71 -2.29 6.57 -1.09
C ALA A 71 -1.69 5.34 -0.39
N MET A 72 -2.47 4.25 -0.28
CA MET A 72 -1.99 2.96 0.23
C MET A 72 -0.84 2.43 -0.63
N ILE A 73 -1.02 2.32 -1.95
CA ILE A 73 0.00 1.83 -2.88
C ILE A 73 1.30 2.64 -2.74
N ASN A 74 1.22 3.97 -2.63
CA ASN A 74 2.38 4.84 -2.58
C ASN A 74 3.11 4.82 -1.22
N ALA A 75 2.36 4.69 -0.13
CA ALA A 75 2.82 5.08 1.20
C ALA A 75 2.54 4.03 2.30
N LEU A 76 2.19 2.80 1.95
CA LEU A 76 2.13 1.70 2.93
C LEU A 76 3.51 1.15 3.31
N GLY A 77 4.50 1.34 2.43
CA GLY A 77 5.86 0.81 2.58
C GLY A 77 6.45 0.17 1.33
N GLY A 78 5.81 0.28 0.16
CA GLY A 78 6.27 -0.35 -1.09
C GLY A 78 7.60 0.16 -1.67
N GLY A 79 8.36 0.98 -0.93
CA GLY A 79 9.76 1.32 -1.23
C GLY A 79 10.74 0.87 -0.14
N LEU A 80 10.27 0.06 0.81
CA LEU A 80 11.01 -0.47 1.95
C LEU A 80 11.09 -2.00 1.82
N ASP A 81 11.66 -2.64 2.84
CA ASP A 81 11.66 -4.09 2.99
C ASP A 81 10.24 -4.67 2.87
N ALA A 82 10.10 -5.80 2.17
CA ALA A 82 8.82 -6.46 1.93
C ALA A 82 8.04 -6.78 3.21
N SER A 83 8.74 -7.04 4.33
CA SER A 83 8.12 -7.28 5.63
C SER A 83 7.26 -6.11 6.11
N ILE A 84 7.57 -4.86 5.74
CA ILE A 84 6.81 -3.69 6.21
C ILE A 84 5.39 -3.69 5.67
N VAL A 85 5.22 -3.99 4.37
CA VAL A 85 3.90 -4.12 3.76
C VAL A 85 3.21 -5.39 4.24
N ALA A 86 3.95 -6.49 4.38
CA ALA A 86 3.41 -7.76 4.84
C ALA A 86 2.85 -7.66 6.28
N ASP A 87 3.61 -7.07 7.20
CA ASP A 87 3.19 -6.84 8.59
C ASP A 87 1.95 -5.96 8.65
N ALA A 88 1.91 -4.89 7.85
CA ALA A 88 0.77 -3.98 7.82
C ALA A 88 -0.53 -4.66 7.33
N LEU A 89 -0.44 -5.50 6.30
CA LEU A 89 -1.59 -6.26 5.78
C LEU A 89 -1.96 -7.45 6.67
N THR A 90 -1.01 -8.03 7.39
CA THR A 90 -1.27 -9.10 8.37
C THR A 90 -2.02 -8.57 9.59
N ALA A 91 -1.68 -7.35 10.05
CA ALA A 91 -2.26 -6.74 11.24
C ALA A 91 -3.63 -6.05 11.03
N ASP A 92 -4.08 -5.89 9.79
CA ASP A 92 -5.30 -5.16 9.44
C ASP A 92 -6.15 -5.92 8.41
N ASP A 93 -7.02 -6.80 8.90
CA ASP A 93 -7.91 -7.62 8.07
C ASP A 93 -8.83 -6.77 7.19
N GLU A 94 -9.31 -5.62 7.67
CA GLU A 94 -10.17 -4.74 6.88
C GLU A 94 -9.39 -4.09 5.72
N LEU A 95 -8.15 -3.66 5.97
CA LEU A 95 -7.27 -3.17 4.91
C LEU A 95 -6.95 -4.27 3.88
N ARG A 96 -6.67 -5.49 4.36
CA ARG A 96 -6.32 -6.65 3.52
C ARG A 96 -7.50 -7.16 2.70
N GLU A 97 -8.69 -7.29 3.29
CA GLU A 97 -9.86 -7.84 2.61
C GLU A 97 -10.66 -6.79 1.85
N GLY A 98 -10.56 -5.52 2.23
CA GLY A 98 -11.23 -4.40 1.58
C GLY A 98 -10.35 -3.69 0.55
N THR A 99 -9.37 -2.91 1.02
CA THR A 99 -8.63 -1.95 0.18
C THR A 99 -7.57 -2.60 -0.70
N PHE A 100 -6.82 -3.58 -0.18
CA PHE A 100 -5.68 -4.20 -0.88
C PHE A 100 -6.09 -4.73 -2.26
N TRP A 101 -7.18 -5.47 -2.36
CA TRP A 101 -7.63 -6.07 -3.63
C TRP A 101 -7.98 -5.05 -4.71
N ARG A 102 -8.34 -3.82 -4.33
CA ARG A 102 -8.62 -2.75 -5.29
C ARG A 102 -7.35 -2.28 -6.04
N MET A 103 -6.15 -2.62 -5.55
CA MET A 103 -4.89 -2.31 -6.26
C MET A 103 -4.81 -2.94 -7.65
N PHE A 104 -5.54 -4.03 -7.91
CA PHE A 104 -5.62 -4.70 -9.21
C PHE A 104 -6.60 -4.01 -10.18
N GLU A 105 -7.32 -3.00 -9.71
CA GLU A 105 -8.40 -2.33 -10.43
C GLU A 105 -8.08 -0.87 -10.73
N VAL A 106 -7.23 -0.25 -9.91
CA VAL A 106 -6.87 1.16 -10.01
C VAL A 106 -5.56 1.34 -10.80
N SER A 107 -5.64 1.99 -11.96
CA SER A 107 -4.47 2.27 -12.82
C SER A 107 -3.46 3.23 -12.16
N GLY A 108 -3.93 4.19 -11.37
CA GLY A 108 -3.09 5.26 -10.86
C GLY A 108 -2.56 6.21 -11.94
N SER A 109 -1.59 7.05 -11.54
CA SER A 109 -1.03 8.12 -12.36
C SER A 109 0.38 7.77 -12.87
N ARG A 110 1.00 8.66 -13.67
CA ARG A 110 2.40 8.49 -14.09
C ARG A 110 3.40 8.46 -12.92
N ARG A 111 3.03 9.00 -11.76
CA ARG A 111 3.91 9.12 -10.57
C ARG A 111 3.60 8.10 -9.48
N VAL A 112 2.35 7.63 -9.43
CA VAL A 112 1.87 6.68 -8.42
C VAL A 112 1.14 5.54 -9.13
N ASN A 113 1.86 4.44 -9.33
CA ASN A 113 1.34 3.15 -9.78
C ASN A 113 2.38 2.06 -9.46
N LEU A 114 1.94 0.81 -9.37
CA LEU A 114 2.78 -0.33 -8.95
C LEU A 114 4.03 -0.50 -9.81
N ALA A 115 3.90 -0.35 -11.13
CA ALA A 115 5.03 -0.49 -12.05
C ALA A 115 6.09 0.60 -11.88
N TYR A 116 5.67 1.83 -11.60
CA TYR A 116 6.59 2.92 -11.30
C TYR A 116 7.28 2.69 -9.95
N LEU A 117 6.51 2.39 -8.91
CA LEU A 117 7.04 2.24 -7.56
C LEU A 117 8.08 1.12 -7.46
N ASP A 118 7.75 -0.09 -7.92
CA ASP A 118 8.71 -1.20 -7.86
C ASP A 118 9.93 -0.97 -8.75
N ARG A 119 9.79 -0.24 -9.87
CA ARG A 119 10.93 0.05 -10.75
C ARG A 119 11.92 1.02 -10.11
N TYR A 120 11.43 2.02 -9.39
CA TYR A 120 12.25 3.13 -8.90
C TYR A 120 12.57 3.04 -7.41
N ARG A 121 11.89 2.16 -6.67
CA ARG A 121 12.05 1.98 -5.23
C ARG A 121 12.32 0.54 -4.81
N GLY A 122 12.32 -0.40 -5.75
CA GLY A 122 12.54 -1.82 -5.47
C GLY A 122 13.99 -2.22 -5.69
N GLU A 123 14.70 -2.52 -4.62
CA GLU A 123 15.84 -3.45 -4.64
C GLU A 123 15.35 -4.90 -4.43
N PRO A 124 16.18 -5.93 -4.64
CA PRO A 124 15.81 -7.30 -4.28
C PRO A 124 15.31 -7.39 -2.82
N GLY A 125 14.12 -7.98 -2.62
CA GLY A 125 13.49 -8.07 -1.30
C GLY A 125 12.63 -6.86 -0.90
N GLN A 126 12.50 -5.86 -1.78
CA GLN A 126 11.67 -4.68 -1.57
C GLN A 126 10.54 -4.58 -2.60
N GLY A 127 9.58 -3.70 -2.34
CA GLY A 127 8.51 -3.41 -3.28
C GLY A 127 7.29 -4.30 -3.16
N TRP A 128 6.25 -3.94 -3.90
CA TRP A 128 4.95 -4.62 -3.86
C TRP A 128 5.03 -6.05 -4.37
N GLN A 129 5.83 -6.35 -5.40
CA GLN A 129 6.01 -7.73 -5.84
C GLN A 129 6.60 -8.63 -4.76
N ALA A 130 7.70 -8.21 -4.13
CA ALA A 130 8.32 -8.98 -3.06
C ALA A 130 7.38 -9.13 -1.85
N SER A 131 6.62 -8.08 -1.52
CA SER A 131 5.64 -8.09 -0.43
C SER A 131 4.50 -9.08 -0.70
N ILE A 132 3.96 -9.11 -1.92
CA ILE A 132 2.91 -10.05 -2.31
C ILE A 132 3.45 -11.49 -2.35
N ASP A 133 4.66 -11.69 -2.88
CA ASP A 133 5.30 -13.02 -2.89
C ASP A 133 5.50 -13.54 -1.45
N LEU A 134 5.93 -12.69 -0.51
CA LEU A 134 6.05 -13.02 0.91
C LEU A 134 4.71 -13.44 1.53
N LEU A 135 3.68 -12.61 1.35
CA LEU A 135 2.33 -12.85 1.88
C LEU A 135 1.64 -14.08 1.27
N VAL A 136 1.95 -14.43 0.02
CA VAL A 136 1.47 -15.68 -0.57
C VAL A 136 2.24 -16.88 -0.01
N THR A 137 3.56 -16.72 0.19
CA THR A 137 4.43 -17.77 0.71
C THR A 137 4.09 -18.16 2.15
N ASP A 138 3.74 -17.19 3.00
CA ASP A 138 3.35 -17.42 4.39
C ASP A 138 1.86 -17.81 4.58
N GLY A 139 1.07 -17.77 3.50
CA GLY A 139 -0.34 -18.16 3.48
C GLY A 139 -1.32 -17.07 3.90
N THR A 140 -0.86 -15.84 4.15
CA THR A 140 -1.73 -14.69 4.47
C THR A 140 -2.60 -14.27 3.29
N LEU A 141 -2.07 -14.40 2.06
CA LEU A 141 -2.83 -14.21 0.83
C LEU A 141 -3.04 -15.53 0.10
N ASP A 142 -4.29 -15.80 -0.30
CA ASP A 142 -4.60 -16.93 -1.16
C ASP A 142 -3.96 -16.74 -2.55
N ARG A 143 -3.11 -17.69 -2.93
CA ARG A 143 -2.34 -17.63 -4.18
C ARG A 143 -3.25 -17.54 -5.41
N ASP A 144 -4.30 -18.35 -5.45
CA ASP A 144 -5.15 -18.46 -6.63
C ASP A 144 -5.99 -17.19 -6.80
N ARG A 145 -6.46 -16.59 -5.71
CA ARG A 145 -7.10 -15.28 -5.70
C ARG A 145 -6.18 -14.18 -6.24
N VAL A 146 -4.89 -14.19 -5.89
CA VAL A 146 -3.91 -13.23 -6.45
C VAL A 146 -3.70 -13.47 -7.95
N LEU A 147 -3.61 -14.74 -8.39
CA LEU A 147 -3.48 -15.07 -9.81
C LEU A 147 -4.70 -14.62 -10.62
N ASP A 148 -5.90 -14.81 -10.09
CA ASP A 148 -7.16 -14.37 -10.70
C ASP A 148 -7.27 -12.84 -10.74
N ALA A 149 -6.88 -12.14 -9.66
CA ALA A 149 -6.82 -10.69 -9.63
C ALA A 149 -5.86 -10.13 -10.68
N CYS A 150 -4.67 -10.74 -10.84
CA CYS A 150 -3.74 -10.43 -11.92
C CYS A 150 -4.36 -10.68 -13.31
N ALA A 151 -5.09 -11.78 -13.51
CA ALA A 151 -5.75 -12.07 -14.78
C ALA A 151 -6.81 -11.01 -15.11
N GLY A 152 -7.61 -10.62 -14.12
CA GLY A 152 -8.56 -9.51 -14.25
C GLY A 152 -7.86 -8.19 -14.58
N ALA A 153 -6.75 -7.87 -13.90
CA ALA A 153 -5.96 -6.66 -14.18
C ALA A 153 -5.42 -6.61 -15.61
N LEU A 154 -5.00 -7.76 -16.16
CA LEU A 154 -4.52 -7.87 -17.54
C LEU A 154 -5.63 -7.68 -18.59
N GLY A 155 -6.89 -7.94 -18.24
CA GLY A 155 -8.06 -7.67 -19.08
C GLY A 155 -8.50 -6.20 -19.09
N ARG A 156 -7.94 -5.36 -18.20
CA ARG A 156 -8.27 -3.93 -18.11
C ARG A 156 -7.39 -3.09 -19.03
N ASP A 157 -7.86 -1.89 -19.39
CA ASP A 157 -7.13 -0.94 -20.22
C ASP A 157 -6.05 -0.17 -19.43
N PHE A 158 -5.14 -0.90 -18.79
CA PHE A 158 -4.00 -0.31 -18.11
C PHE A 158 -2.86 0.04 -19.06
N PRO A 159 -2.05 1.08 -18.76
CA PRO A 159 -0.83 1.35 -19.51
C PRO A 159 0.08 0.11 -19.62
N ALA A 160 0.79 -0.03 -20.73
CA ALA A 160 1.61 -1.22 -21.01
C ALA A 160 2.64 -1.56 -19.92
N ALA A 161 3.19 -0.55 -19.24
CA ALA A 161 4.12 -0.77 -18.13
C ALA A 161 3.45 -1.48 -16.93
N GLN A 162 2.20 -1.14 -16.62
CA GLN A 162 1.43 -1.74 -15.54
C GLN A 162 0.96 -3.15 -15.90
N ARG A 163 0.47 -3.35 -17.13
CA ARG A 163 0.13 -4.71 -17.61
C ARG A 163 1.33 -5.65 -17.51
N ARG A 164 2.54 -5.18 -17.86
CA ARG A 164 3.77 -5.96 -17.71
C ARG A 164 4.11 -6.24 -16.24
N TRP A 165 3.83 -5.30 -15.32
CA TRP A 165 4.01 -5.54 -13.89
C TRP A 165 3.10 -6.67 -13.38
N PHE A 166 1.80 -6.64 -13.74
CA PHE A 166 0.86 -7.72 -13.38
C PHE A 166 1.23 -9.06 -14.03
N ALA A 167 1.64 -9.06 -15.30
CA ALA A 167 2.10 -10.27 -15.97
C ALA A 167 3.31 -10.90 -15.27
N ARG A 168 4.28 -10.08 -14.84
CA ARG A 168 5.46 -10.55 -14.12
C ARG A 168 5.10 -11.14 -12.76
N LEU A 169 4.24 -10.48 -11.99
CA LEU A 169 3.76 -11.01 -10.70
C LEU A 169 3.06 -12.36 -10.89
N ARG A 170 2.14 -12.42 -11.86
CA ARG A 170 1.42 -13.66 -12.20
C ARG A 170 2.36 -14.80 -12.60
N SER A 171 3.36 -14.53 -13.44
CA SER A 171 4.35 -15.53 -13.83
C SER A 171 5.24 -15.99 -12.68
N SER A 172 5.62 -15.08 -11.77
CA SER A 172 6.38 -15.40 -10.55
C SER A 172 5.62 -16.42 -9.70
N LEU A 173 4.38 -16.07 -9.34
CA LEU A 173 3.51 -16.92 -8.51
C LEU A 173 3.16 -18.25 -9.19
N ALA A 174 2.96 -18.25 -10.51
CA ALA A 174 2.73 -19.46 -11.29
C ALA A 174 3.92 -20.44 -11.20
N ALA A 175 5.16 -19.92 -11.31
CA ALA A 175 6.38 -20.73 -11.25
C ALA A 175 6.68 -21.25 -9.83
N SER A 176 6.33 -20.50 -8.79
CA SER A 176 6.53 -20.89 -7.39
C SER A 176 5.67 -22.10 -6.96
N GLY A 177 4.66 -22.49 -7.75
CA GLY A 177 3.80 -23.66 -7.49
C GLY A 177 4.44 -25.03 -7.79
N GLY A 178 5.76 -25.08 -8.04
CA GLY A 178 6.52 -26.29 -8.34
C GLY A 178 7.48 -26.70 -7.23
N ARG A 179 6.98 -26.94 -6.01
CA ARG A 179 7.70 -27.81 -5.05
C ARG A 179 6.71 -28.45 -4.07
N PRO A 180 6.59 -29.79 -4.04
CA PRO A 180 5.97 -30.50 -2.92
C PRO A 180 6.82 -30.37 -1.65
#